data_AF-A0A3N5UIE0-F1
#
_entry.id   AF-A0A3N5UIE0-F1
#
_cell.length_a   1.000
_cell.length_b   1.000
_cell.length_c   1.000
_cell.angle_alpha   90.00
_cell.angle_beta   90.00
_cell.angle_gamma   90.00
#
_symmetry.space_group_name_H-M   'P 1'
#
loop_
_entity.id
_entity.type
_entity.pdbx_description
1 polymer ?
#
loop_
_entity_poly.entity_id
_entity_poly.type
_entity_poly.pdbx_seq_one_letter_code
_entity_poly.pdbx_strand_id
1 'polypeptide(L)'
;MVTYAKLRPLMEPHQEDLDQTFQRLAHSLQDSGKRATVQCTILVGNASRHWTFSLERSVCRLQSKPVKKPDLEIITRDTTWWEIAEGRVSPLEAFRQGRLRILGDTELGSHLLKLAGDSGAVTFCKG
;
A
#
# COMPACT_ATOMS: atom_id res chain seq x y z
N MET A 1 -11.35 -47.95 5.75
CA MET A 1 -11.36 -46.55 5.27
C MET A 1 -9.97 -45.98 5.51
N VAL A 2 -9.28 -45.56 4.45
CA VAL A 2 -7.94 -44.95 4.58
C VAL A 2 -8.12 -43.44 4.65
N THR A 3 -7.85 -42.86 5.81
CA THR A 3 -7.84 -41.41 6.02
C THR A 3 -6.49 -40.87 5.57
N TYR A 4 -6.46 -40.16 4.46
CA TYR A 4 -5.25 -39.46 4.00
C TYR A 4 -5.04 -38.20 4.85
N ALA A 5 -3.82 -38.03 5.39
CA ALA A 5 -3.42 -36.81 6.06
C ALA A 5 -3.41 -35.67 5.04
N LYS A 6 -4.19 -34.61 5.29
CA LYS A 6 -4.11 -33.38 4.51
C LYS A 6 -2.74 -32.74 4.78
N LEU A 7 -1.93 -32.56 3.74
CA LEU A 7 -0.71 -31.76 3.81
C LEU A 7 -1.07 -30.38 4.37
N ARG A 8 -0.30 -29.91 5.36
CA ARG A 8 -0.31 -28.49 5.74
C ARG A 8 0.01 -27.67 4.48
N PRO A 9 -0.68 -26.55 4.19
CA PRO A 9 -0.29 -25.70 3.08
C PRO A 9 1.18 -25.32 3.27
N LEU A 10 2.05 -25.80 2.38
CA LEU A 10 3.50 -25.55 2.38
C LEU A 10 3.84 -24.12 1.92
N MET A 11 2.82 -23.30 1.69
CA MET A 11 2.93 -21.89 1.39
C MET A 11 2.06 -21.18 2.42
N GLU A 12 2.71 -20.55 3.40
CA GLU A 12 2.07 -19.48 4.14
C GLU A 12 1.76 -18.38 3.11
N PRO A 13 0.52 -17.87 3.05
CA PRO A 13 0.18 -16.84 2.08
C PRO A 13 1.14 -15.66 2.26
N HIS A 14 1.48 -14.98 1.17
CA HIS A 14 2.28 -13.72 1.02
C HIS A 14 1.91 -12.54 1.96
N GLN A 15 1.21 -12.79 3.07
CA GLN A 15 0.84 -11.88 4.13
C GLN A 15 2.05 -11.25 4.82
N GLU A 16 3.11 -12.01 5.09
CA GLU A 16 4.28 -11.50 5.81
C GLU A 16 5.04 -10.40 5.04
N ASP A 17 4.93 -10.37 3.71
CA ASP A 17 5.58 -9.35 2.89
C ASP A 17 4.75 -8.05 2.78
N LEU A 18 3.41 -8.12 2.84
CA LEU A 18 2.57 -6.91 2.72
C LEU A 18 2.80 -5.97 3.90
N ASP A 19 2.78 -6.51 5.13
CA ASP A 19 3.05 -5.75 6.34
C ASP A 19 4.43 -5.08 6.29
N GLN A 20 5.47 -5.81 5.84
CA GLN A 20 6.79 -5.23 5.62
C GLN A 20 6.80 -4.10 4.59
N THR A 21 6.09 -4.26 3.48
CA THR A 21 6.04 -3.23 2.43
C THR A 21 5.37 -1.96 2.95
N PHE A 22 4.29 -2.10 3.71
CA PHE A 22 3.63 -0.95 4.33
C PHE A 22 4.44 -0.34 5.47
N GLN A 23 5.22 -1.13 6.22
CA GLN A 23 6.18 -0.59 7.20
C GLN A 23 7.26 0.25 6.51
N ARG A 24 7.79 -0.20 5.37
CA ARG A 24 8.74 0.60 4.57
C ARG A 24 8.10 1.89 4.06
N LEU A 25 6.87 1.80 3.54
CA LEU A 25 6.13 3.00 3.14
C LEU A 25 5.91 3.95 4.32
N ALA A 26 5.54 3.45 5.50
CA ALA A 26 5.36 4.27 6.69
C ALA A 26 6.64 5.02 7.05
N HIS A 27 7.81 4.39 6.89
CA HIS A 27 9.09 5.05 7.10
C HIS A 27 9.33 6.17 6.09
N SER A 28 9.03 5.97 4.81
CA SER A 28 9.14 7.01 3.77
C SER A 28 8.20 8.21 4.00
N LEU A 29 7.13 8.02 4.76
CA LEU A 29 6.13 9.08 5.05
C LEU A 29 6.37 9.85 6.36
N GLN A 30 7.41 9.52 7.15
CA GLN A 30 7.67 10.13 8.46
C GLN A 30 7.86 11.66 8.40
N ASP A 31 8.44 12.17 7.30
CA ASP A 31 8.72 13.59 7.09
C ASP A 31 7.74 14.28 6.12
N SER A 32 6.51 13.74 5.99
CA SER A 32 5.51 14.36 5.11
C SER A 32 5.15 15.80 5.49
N GLY A 33 5.39 16.22 6.73
CA GLY A 33 5.00 17.54 7.24
C GLY A 33 3.48 17.76 7.30
N LYS A 34 2.69 16.71 7.01
CA LYS A 34 1.22 16.73 7.00
C LYS A 34 0.67 16.06 8.24
N ARG A 35 -0.55 16.44 8.60
CA ARG A 35 -1.35 15.73 9.60
C ARG A 35 -2.59 15.18 8.91
N ALA A 36 -2.66 13.87 8.75
CA ALA A 36 -3.74 13.19 8.05
C ALA A 36 -3.79 11.70 8.38
N THR A 37 -4.95 11.10 8.17
CA THR A 37 -5.17 9.66 8.28
C THR A 37 -5.35 9.06 6.90
N VAL A 38 -4.42 8.20 6.50
CA VAL A 38 -4.45 7.50 5.20
C VAL A 38 -4.75 6.03 5.43
N GLN A 39 -5.74 5.48 4.72
CA GLN A 39 -6.05 4.06 4.76
C GLN A 39 -5.69 3.40 3.43
N CYS A 40 -4.94 2.32 3.45
CA CYS A 40 -4.70 1.44 2.32
C CYS A 40 -5.55 0.17 2.49
N THR A 41 -6.46 -0.07 1.56
CA THR A 41 -7.30 -1.27 1.48
C THR A 41 -6.80 -2.16 0.35
N ILE A 42 -6.21 -3.31 0.69
CA ILE A 42 -5.74 -4.31 -0.28
C ILE A 42 -6.75 -5.45 -0.40
N LEU A 43 -7.24 -5.66 -1.61
CA LEU A 43 -8.13 -6.75 -1.96
C LEU A 43 -7.29 -8.00 -2.27
N VAL A 44 -7.41 -9.04 -1.43
CA VAL A 44 -6.72 -10.33 -1.56
C VAL A 44 -7.75 -11.42 -1.80
N GLY A 45 -7.91 -11.85 -3.06
CA GLY A 45 -8.99 -12.77 -3.45
C GLY A 45 -10.38 -12.18 -3.11
N ASN A 46 -11.09 -12.83 -2.19
CA ASN A 46 -12.42 -12.40 -1.70
C ASN A 46 -12.38 -11.66 -0.35
N ALA A 47 -11.19 -11.40 0.20
CA ALA A 47 -11.02 -10.69 1.46
C ALA A 47 -10.40 -9.30 1.22
N SER A 48 -10.62 -8.37 2.15
CA SER A 48 -9.91 -7.10 2.21
C SER A 48 -9.02 -7.04 3.45
N ARG A 49 -7.88 -6.36 3.31
CA ARG A 49 -6.96 -6.05 4.41
C ARG A 49 -6.71 -4.56 4.44
N HIS A 50 -6.49 -4.03 5.63
CA HIS A 50 -6.45 -2.60 5.86
C HIS A 50 -5.20 -2.22 6.64
N TRP A 51 -4.52 -1.18 6.15
CA TRP A 51 -3.40 -0.53 6.82
C TRP A 51 -3.70 0.95 6.92
N THR A 52 -3.66 1.48 8.13
CA THR A 52 -3.91 2.89 8.40
C THR A 52 -2.63 3.56 8.84
N PHE A 53 -2.26 4.61 8.11
CA PHE A 53 -1.17 5.52 8.42
C PHE A 53 -1.77 6.74 9.12
N SER A 54 -1.35 6.96 10.37
CA SER A 54 -1.57 8.22 11.05
C SER A 54 -0.32 9.08 10.85
N LEU A 55 -0.43 10.05 9.95
CA LEU A 55 0.60 11.04 9.69
C LEU A 55 0.46 12.17 10.71
N GLU A 56 1.53 12.41 11.45
CA GLU A 56 1.77 13.59 12.27
C GLU A 56 2.99 14.32 11.69
N ARG A 57 3.19 15.59 12.07
CA ARG A 57 4.18 16.49 11.46
C ARG A 57 5.60 15.92 11.25
N SER A 58 6.03 14.97 12.09
CA SER A 58 7.37 14.36 12.03
C SER A 58 7.36 12.87 12.34
N VAL A 59 6.18 12.24 12.38
CA VAL A 59 6.03 10.82 12.73
C VAL A 59 4.90 10.23 11.92
N CYS A 60 5.14 9.06 11.35
CA CYS A 60 4.09 8.24 10.75
C CYS A 60 3.90 6.96 11.56
N ARG A 61 2.67 6.69 12.01
CA ARG A 61 2.31 5.44 12.71
C ARG A 61 1.47 4.54 11.81
N LEU A 62 1.88 3.29 11.69
CA LEU A 62 1.15 2.26 10.94
C LEU A 62 0.33 1.37 11.88
N GLN A 63 -0.91 1.09 11.52
CA GLN A 63 -1.79 0.16 12.24
C GLN A 63 -2.62 -0.67 11.26
N SER A 64 -2.75 -1.98 11.49
CA SER A 64 -3.56 -2.87 10.64
C SER A 64 -5.05 -2.87 11.02
N LYS A 65 -5.60 -1.69 11.35
CA LYS A 65 -7.01 -1.51 11.73
C LYS A 65 -7.65 -0.46 10.81
N PRO A 66 -8.84 -0.73 10.24
CA PRO A 66 -9.54 0.26 9.43
C PRO A 66 -10.11 1.39 10.29
N VAL A 67 -10.20 2.57 9.69
CA VAL A 67 -10.85 3.76 10.25
C VAL A 67 -12.10 4.11 9.44
N LYS A 68 -13.12 4.65 10.10
CA LYS A 68 -14.42 4.93 9.46
C LYS A 68 -14.39 6.12 8.49
N LYS A 69 -13.50 7.08 8.72
CA LYS A 69 -13.39 8.32 7.95
C LYS A 69 -11.91 8.70 7.80
N PRO A 70 -11.15 7.96 6.96
CA PRO A 70 -9.81 8.40 6.61
C PRO A 70 -9.90 9.69 5.79
N ASP A 71 -8.88 10.55 5.89
CA ASP A 71 -8.73 11.73 5.03
C ASP A 71 -8.44 11.29 3.58
N LEU A 72 -7.76 10.14 3.42
CA LEU A 72 -7.45 9.53 2.14
C LEU A 72 -7.59 8.01 2.23
N GLU A 73 -8.29 7.39 1.28
CA GLU A 73 -8.31 5.94 1.13
C GLU A 73 -7.76 5.52 -0.24
N ILE A 74 -6.77 4.61 -0.23
CA ILE A 74 -6.20 3.98 -1.40
C ILE A 74 -6.71 2.54 -1.45
N ILE A 75 -7.37 2.16 -2.54
CA ILE A 75 -7.92 0.81 -2.71
C ILE A 75 -7.28 0.16 -3.93
N THR A 76 -6.69 -1.02 -3.77
CA THR A 76 -6.07 -1.77 -4.87
C THR A 76 -6.08 -3.27 -4.60
N ARG A 77 -5.73 -4.07 -5.59
CA ARG A 77 -5.50 -5.53 -5.44
C ARG A 77 -4.07 -5.79 -4.99
N ASP A 78 -3.83 -6.93 -4.33
CA ASP A 78 -2.49 -7.33 -3.90
C ASP A 78 -1.50 -7.43 -5.07
N THR A 79 -1.95 -7.99 -6.21
CA THR A 79 -1.12 -8.10 -7.41
C THR A 79 -0.63 -6.74 -7.93
N THR A 80 -1.55 -5.77 -8.04
CA THR A 80 -1.21 -4.39 -8.42
C THR A 80 -0.31 -3.72 -7.39
N TRP A 81 -0.55 -3.98 -6.10
CA TRP A 81 0.33 -3.45 -5.03
C TRP A 81 1.75 -3.98 -5.16
N TRP A 82 1.94 -5.27 -5.46
CA TRP A 82 3.26 -5.85 -5.69
C TRP A 82 3.97 -5.20 -6.87
N GLU A 83 3.30 -5.04 -8.01
CA GLU A 83 3.87 -4.33 -9.16
C GLU A 83 4.30 -2.90 -8.82
N ILE A 84 3.57 -2.22 -7.93
CA ILE A 84 3.93 -0.89 -7.43
C ILE A 84 5.14 -0.95 -6.50
N ALA A 85 5.12 -1.84 -5.52
CA ALA A 85 6.18 -1.99 -4.52
C ALA A 85 7.53 -2.40 -5.14
N GLU A 86 7.48 -3.18 -6.22
CA GLU A 86 8.66 -3.58 -7.00
C GLU A 86 9.10 -2.52 -8.02
N GLY A 87 8.36 -1.41 -8.15
CA GLY A 87 8.64 -0.34 -9.11
C GLY A 87 8.34 -0.71 -10.57
N ARG A 88 7.64 -1.83 -10.82
CA ARG A 88 7.22 -2.27 -12.17
C ARG A 88 6.13 -1.38 -12.76
N VAL A 89 5.26 -0.83 -11.90
CA VAL A 89 4.18 0.09 -12.26
C VAL A 89 4.20 1.27 -11.29
N SER A 90 4.11 2.50 -11.79
CA SER A 90 3.96 3.65 -10.90
C SER A 90 2.55 3.71 -10.31
N PRO A 91 2.35 4.20 -9.07
CA PRO A 91 1.02 4.36 -8.50
C PRO A 91 0.07 5.22 -9.36
N LEU A 92 0.62 6.24 -10.02
CA LEU A 92 -0.12 7.12 -10.94
C LEU A 92 -0.60 6.35 -12.18
N GLU A 93 0.23 5.47 -12.73
CA GLU A 93 -0.16 4.63 -13.86
C GLU A 93 -1.23 3.61 -13.44
N ALA A 94 -1.06 2.96 -12.29
CA ALA A 94 -2.09 2.06 -11.75
C ALA A 94 -3.43 2.78 -11.52
N PHE A 95 -3.41 4.03 -11.06
CA PHE A 95 -4.60 4.86 -10.92
C PHE A 95 -5.25 5.16 -12.27
N ARG A 96 -4.45 5.61 -13.26
CA ARG A 96 -4.93 5.92 -14.62
C ARG A 96 -5.54 4.70 -15.32
N GLN A 97 -4.99 3.50 -15.06
CA GLN A 97 -5.51 2.23 -15.59
C GLN A 97 -6.74 1.71 -14.82
N GLY A 98 -7.19 2.40 -13.76
CA GLY A 98 -8.32 1.97 -12.92
C GLY A 98 -8.02 0.77 -12.01
N ARG A 99 -6.73 0.39 -11.90
CA ARG A 99 -6.26 -0.72 -11.05
C ARG A 99 -6.03 -0.30 -9.60
N LEU A 100 -5.89 1.01 -9.36
CA LEU A 100 -5.81 1.66 -8.06
C LEU A 100 -6.89 2.75 -8.00
N ARG A 101 -7.56 2.86 -6.85
CA ARG A 101 -8.56 3.91 -6.59
C ARG A 101 -8.11 4.77 -5.42
N ILE A 102 -8.42 6.06 -5.51
CA ILE A 102 -8.14 7.05 -4.47
C ILE A 102 -9.47 7.70 -4.11
N LEU A 103 -9.81 7.73 -2.83
CA LEU A 103 -11.00 8.37 -2.27
C LEU A 103 -10.59 9.38 -1.19
N GLY A 104 -11.37 10.44 -0.99
CA GLY A 104 -11.07 11.51 -0.04
C GLY A 104 -10.23 12.63 -0.66
N ASP A 105 -9.23 13.12 0.08
CA ASP A 105 -8.39 14.25 -0.31
C ASP A 105 -7.37 13.85 -1.39
N THR A 106 -7.68 14.19 -2.64
CA THR A 106 -6.84 13.88 -3.80
C THR A 106 -5.56 14.72 -3.86
N GLU A 107 -5.53 15.90 -3.24
CA GLU A 107 -4.31 16.73 -3.15
C GLU A 107 -3.31 16.09 -2.18
N LEU A 108 -3.80 15.60 -1.03
CA LEU A 108 -3.01 14.77 -0.11
C LEU A 108 -2.50 13.52 -0.82
N GLY A 109 -3.35 12.84 -1.59
CA GLY A 109 -2.94 11.70 -2.41
C GLY A 109 -1.78 12.03 -3.36
N SER A 110 -1.90 13.11 -4.14
CA SER A 110 -0.83 13.55 -5.05
C SER A 110 0.47 13.88 -4.32
N HIS A 111 0.38 14.55 -3.17
CA HIS A 111 1.54 14.92 -2.37
C HIS A 111 2.28 13.69 -1.82
N LEU A 112 1.55 12.73 -1.24
CA LEU A 112 2.13 11.50 -0.70
C LEU A 112 2.73 10.61 -1.81
N LEU A 113 2.10 10.57 -2.98
CA LEU A 113 2.65 9.84 -4.13
C LEU A 113 3.99 10.41 -4.61
N LYS A 114 4.17 11.73 -4.55
CA LYS A 114 5.47 12.37 -4.87
C LYS A 114 6.55 11.97 -3.87
N LEU A 115 6.23 11.98 -2.57
CA LEU A 115 7.16 11.57 -1.51
C LEU A 115 7.53 10.09 -1.61
N ALA A 116 6.56 9.23 -1.90
CA ALA A 116 6.78 7.80 -2.07
C ALA A 116 7.54 7.46 -3.37
N GLY A 117 7.39 8.26 -4.43
CA GLY A 117 8.03 8.06 -5.73
C GLY A 117 9.52 8.41 -5.78
N ASP A 118 10.02 9.25 -4.86
CA ASP A 118 11.41 9.73 -4.86
C ASP A 118 12.41 8.70 -4.25
N SER A 119 11.91 7.64 -3.59
CA SER A 119 12.77 6.56 -3.06
C SER A 119 13.16 5.50 -4.09
N GLY A 120 12.68 5.59 -5.32
CA GLY A 120 13.09 4.74 -6.43
C GLY A 120 13.90 5.56 -7.42
N ALA A 121 15.17 5.22 -7.61
CA ALA A 121 15.96 5.78 -8.71
C ALA A 121 15.22 5.58 -10.04
N VAL A 122 14.55 6.63 -10.51
CA VAL A 122 14.08 6.71 -11.89
C VAL A 122 15.34 7.02 -12.70
N THR A 123 16.05 5.95 -13.09
CA THR A 123 17.02 6.07 -14.19
C THR A 123 16.21 6.39 -15.43
N PHE A 124 16.08 7.68 -15.73
CA PHE A 124 15.69 8.12 -17.06
C PHE A 124 16.78 7.63 -18.01
N CYS A 125 16.52 6.54 -18.73
CA CYS A 125 17.33 6.18 -19.88
C CYS A 125 17.20 7.30 -20.92
N LYS A 126 18.23 8.13 -21.03
CA LYS A 126 18.41 9.05 -22.17
C LYS A 126 18.51 8.22 -23.45
N GLY A 127 17.57 8.43 -24.36
CA GLY A 127 17.75 8.18 -25.79
C GLY A 127 18.22 9.45 -26.48
#